data_AF-A0AAE0G8M8-F1
#
_entry.id   AF-A0AAE0G8M8-F1
#
_cell.length_a   1.000
_cell.length_b   1.000
_cell.length_c   1.000
_cell.angle_alpha   90.00
_cell.angle_beta   90.00
_cell.angle_gamma   90.00
#
_symmetry.space_group_name_H-M   'P 1'
#
loop_
_entity.id
_entity.type
_entity.pdbx_description
1 polymer ?
#
loop_
_entity_poly.entity_id
_entity_poly.type
_entity_poly.pdbx_seq_one_letter_code
_entity_poly.pdbx_strand_id
1 'polypeptide(L)'
;MLRNVHGVQARTPTAAAPTREMPTPRQLNNDFGDAITTTIENVESGSGTPLGSVSPTLNARLGGERSRPTPQNAGLAPAKVEKLFTSLGVDYTLHKTAHGNIQKRVGSVVEVMAKESCERAFENEIISTMQNEAKIEKSDGKSIVLLSATGDCAWPTRGSGHSYASICGGFILMGAIHKKIMSAAIFSKMCIVCEKAEKEATQQNKGPDIPVHDCFRGCRGIMADSDHLWRGSSKAMEPKGALCTALGLGNYCLKRDILKAIIARIRYFTADEDSNMIAALNSDLLPAWLRPVDKLSDPNHMQKIQYKVLEALRVNEKWKGGTLSKAVIDYLNRMYRYIIKSVAAKEDLEWAFPDEEKVEWLSGAVMNVVDHAFGKHENCGKYRVPLPDGTWHSWCGVDANDPDYKPHLPHGKFLNPNEPPGYYEKVKEVFLSRLAKKEVLLKQLHDTDTNATESYHSMLTRGFLPGGKAQQNGQSGVYFWAHCHAICSKNDGTAYRRDLCARLGIDPPDSMYDLDERLQRRREKNAAFRRTHDAKKKRRLDRDHRGDRNVEARFDYATGVGFDHDSRGQVLDHSSGA
;
A
#
# COMPACT_ATOMS: atom_id res chain seq x y z
N MET A 1 24.08 26.46 -64.98
CA MET A 1 24.31 25.56 -66.13
C MET A 1 24.86 24.24 -65.58
N LEU A 2 24.01 23.20 -65.50
CA LEU A 2 24.01 21.99 -66.35
C LEU A 2 25.10 20.99 -65.90
N ARG A 3 24.88 19.69 -65.66
CA ARG A 3 23.85 18.74 -66.11
C ARG A 3 23.93 17.45 -65.29
N ASN A 4 22.78 16.80 -65.08
CA ASN A 4 22.60 15.38 -64.79
C ASN A 4 23.21 14.48 -65.90
N VAL A 5 23.51 13.20 -65.60
CA VAL A 5 22.89 11.99 -66.23
C VAL A 5 23.33 10.69 -65.50
N HIS A 6 22.37 9.76 -65.44
CA HIS A 6 22.28 8.43 -64.82
C HIS A 6 23.36 7.36 -65.11
N GLY A 7 23.41 6.36 -64.21
CA GLY A 7 23.72 4.98 -64.58
C GLY A 7 24.01 4.05 -63.39
N VAL A 8 23.00 3.43 -62.76
CA VAL A 8 23.21 2.23 -61.90
C VAL A 8 22.20 1.16 -62.29
N GLN A 9 22.74 0.00 -62.68
CA GLN A 9 22.04 -1.19 -63.15
C GLN A 9 21.32 -1.92 -62.00
N ALA A 10 20.15 -2.47 -62.34
CA ALA A 10 19.35 -3.34 -61.49
C ALA A 10 20.05 -4.68 -61.23
N ARG A 11 20.07 -5.12 -59.96
CA ARG A 11 20.30 -6.52 -59.58
C ARG A 11 18.96 -7.22 -59.35
N THR A 12 18.84 -8.41 -59.91
CA THR A 12 17.73 -9.36 -59.73
C THR A 12 17.65 -9.85 -58.27
N PRO A 13 16.43 -10.14 -57.75
CA PRO A 13 16.26 -10.67 -56.40
C PRO A 13 16.48 -12.18 -56.36
N THR A 14 17.33 -12.60 -55.42
CA THR A 14 17.52 -14.00 -55.02
C THR A 14 16.31 -14.51 -54.22
N ALA A 15 16.07 -15.82 -54.33
CA ALA A 15 14.92 -16.59 -53.87
C ALA A 15 14.41 -16.25 -52.46
N ALA A 16 13.08 -16.25 -52.33
CA ALA A 16 12.34 -16.10 -51.08
C ALA A 16 12.67 -17.22 -50.09
N ALA A 17 13.05 -16.84 -48.87
CA ALA A 17 13.08 -17.74 -47.72
C ALA A 17 11.64 -18.12 -47.32
N PRO A 18 11.39 -19.35 -46.83
CA PRO A 18 10.06 -19.77 -46.43
C PRO A 18 9.56 -18.89 -45.29
N THR A 19 8.40 -18.26 -45.49
CA THR A 19 7.63 -17.58 -44.44
C THR A 19 7.22 -18.63 -43.41
N ARG A 20 7.94 -18.65 -42.29
CA ARG A 20 7.55 -19.41 -41.11
C ARG A 20 6.36 -18.69 -40.50
N GLU A 21 5.16 -19.25 -40.67
CA GLU A 21 3.95 -18.75 -40.00
C GLU A 21 4.22 -18.69 -38.50
N MET A 22 4.04 -17.50 -37.92
CA MET A 22 4.19 -17.32 -36.49
C MET A 22 2.99 -17.95 -35.77
N PRO A 23 3.22 -18.63 -34.64
CA PRO A 23 2.15 -19.23 -33.86
C PRO A 23 1.14 -18.16 -33.43
N THR A 24 -0.14 -18.55 -33.47
CA THR A 24 -1.25 -17.69 -33.08
C THR A 24 -1.20 -17.37 -31.57
N PRO A 25 -1.76 -16.24 -31.11
CA PRO A 25 -1.78 -15.88 -29.68
C PRO A 25 -2.35 -16.97 -28.76
N ARG A 26 -3.28 -17.78 -29.28
CA ARG A 26 -3.85 -18.93 -28.58
C ARG A 26 -2.85 -20.08 -28.38
N GLN A 27 -1.94 -20.28 -29.32
CA GLN A 27 -0.85 -21.27 -29.18
C GLN A 27 0.20 -20.79 -28.17
N LEU A 28 0.55 -19.50 -28.19
CA LEU A 28 1.45 -18.91 -27.18
C LEU A 28 0.88 -19.02 -25.76
N ASN A 29 -0.43 -18.84 -25.57
CA ASN A 29 -1.07 -19.01 -24.26
C ASN A 29 -1.05 -20.47 -23.76
N ASN A 30 -1.20 -21.45 -24.65
CA ASN A 30 -1.16 -22.86 -24.30
C ASN A 30 0.28 -23.31 -24.00
N ASP A 31 1.23 -22.98 -24.88
CA ASP A 31 2.64 -23.35 -24.73
C ASP A 31 3.27 -22.71 -23.47
N PHE A 32 2.82 -21.50 -23.11
CA PHE A 32 3.26 -20.80 -21.91
C PHE A 32 2.59 -21.34 -20.63
N GLY A 33 1.30 -21.68 -20.69
CA GLY A 33 0.60 -22.35 -19.58
C GLY A 33 1.22 -23.71 -19.25
N ASP A 34 1.59 -24.48 -20.27
CA ASP A 34 2.22 -25.79 -20.12
C ASP A 34 3.66 -25.67 -19.60
N ALA A 35 4.43 -24.68 -20.06
CA ALA A 35 5.79 -24.41 -19.55
C ALA A 35 5.81 -24.00 -18.08
N ILE A 36 4.83 -23.23 -17.62
CA ILE A 36 4.70 -22.82 -16.20
C ILE A 36 4.24 -23.98 -15.34
N THR A 37 3.23 -24.76 -15.78
CA THR A 37 2.71 -25.91 -15.02
C THR A 37 3.80 -26.96 -14.83
N THR A 38 4.56 -27.25 -15.89
CA THR A 38 5.71 -28.17 -15.84
C THR A 38 6.82 -27.66 -14.91
N THR A 39 7.02 -26.34 -14.79
CA THR A 39 8.03 -25.77 -13.89
C THR A 39 7.58 -25.80 -12.43
N ILE A 40 6.29 -25.58 -12.15
CA ILE A 40 5.71 -25.72 -10.81
C ILE A 40 5.82 -27.17 -10.33
N GLU A 41 5.51 -28.15 -11.18
CA GLU A 41 5.64 -29.59 -10.87
C GLU A 41 7.11 -30.04 -10.70
N ASN A 42 8.06 -29.45 -11.45
CA ASN A 42 9.49 -29.74 -11.31
C ASN A 42 10.12 -29.10 -10.07
N VAL A 43 9.57 -28.01 -9.55
CA VAL A 43 9.97 -27.43 -8.25
C VAL A 43 9.47 -28.28 -7.09
N GLU A 44 8.32 -28.94 -7.24
CA GLU A 44 7.75 -29.84 -6.22
C GLU A 44 8.39 -31.24 -6.21
N SER A 45 9.03 -31.67 -7.29
CA SER A 45 9.62 -33.02 -7.44
C SER A 45 11.15 -33.10 -7.32
N GLY A 46 11.82 -32.00 -6.98
CA GLY A 46 13.27 -31.95 -6.74
C GLY A 46 13.71 -32.77 -5.52
N SER A 47 13.94 -34.07 -5.72
CA SER A 47 14.54 -34.99 -4.75
C SER A 47 15.96 -34.55 -4.39
N GLY A 48 16.12 -33.94 -3.21
CA GLY A 48 17.42 -33.62 -2.62
C GLY A 48 18.14 -34.88 -2.16
N THR A 49 19.36 -35.06 -2.66
CA THR A 49 20.35 -36.05 -2.22
C THR A 49 20.70 -35.83 -0.73
N PRO A 50 20.77 -36.88 0.11
CA PRO A 50 21.00 -36.71 1.54
C PRO A 50 22.49 -36.49 1.84
N LEU A 51 22.79 -35.40 2.53
CA LEU A 51 24.11 -35.15 3.13
C LEU A 51 24.30 -36.04 4.37
N GLY A 52 25.29 -36.93 4.28
CA GLY A 52 26.17 -37.40 5.36
C GLY A 52 25.55 -37.76 6.71
N SER A 53 25.33 -39.06 6.92
CA SER A 53 25.07 -39.66 8.22
C SER A 53 26.26 -39.47 9.19
N VAL A 54 26.02 -38.81 10.32
CA VAL A 54 26.90 -38.90 11.51
C VAL A 54 26.15 -39.70 12.57
N SER A 55 26.76 -40.78 13.06
CA SER A 55 26.17 -41.71 14.02
C SER A 55 25.87 -41.08 15.40
N PRO A 56 24.84 -41.56 16.12
CA PRO A 56 24.47 -41.05 17.43
C PRO A 56 25.03 -41.94 18.55
N THR A 57 25.87 -41.36 19.41
CA THR A 57 26.11 -41.89 20.76
C THR A 57 26.27 -40.71 21.71
N LEU A 58 25.20 -40.38 22.43
CA LEU A 58 25.19 -40.29 23.89
C LEU A 58 23.79 -39.86 24.34
N ASN A 59 22.98 -40.84 24.73
CA ASN A 59 21.80 -40.65 25.56
C ASN A 59 22.20 -40.98 27.00
N ALA A 60 22.26 -39.99 27.89
CA ALA A 60 22.08 -40.21 29.31
C ALA A 60 21.73 -38.91 30.04
N ARG A 61 20.53 -38.91 30.63
CA ARG A 61 20.10 -38.17 31.83
C ARG A 61 19.97 -36.64 31.70
N LEU A 62 18.74 -36.19 31.56
CA LEU A 62 17.91 -35.69 32.66
C LEU A 62 16.51 -35.35 32.11
N GLY A 63 15.49 -35.92 32.75
CA GLY A 63 14.09 -35.73 32.39
C GLY A 63 13.62 -34.30 32.67
N GLY A 64 12.72 -33.83 31.81
CA GLY A 64 12.06 -32.54 31.91
C GLY A 64 11.58 -32.10 30.53
N GLU A 65 10.27 -32.25 30.28
CA GLU A 65 9.59 -31.77 29.09
C GLU A 65 9.94 -30.30 28.81
N ARG A 66 10.72 -30.05 27.75
CA ARG A 66 10.95 -28.70 27.23
C ARG A 66 9.93 -28.39 26.15
N SER A 67 8.97 -27.53 26.47
CA SER A 67 8.12 -26.84 25.50
C SER A 67 9.00 -26.15 24.44
N ARG A 68 8.88 -26.56 23.18
CA ARG A 68 9.61 -25.96 22.05
C ARG A 68 9.05 -24.55 21.72
N PRO A 69 9.89 -23.55 21.45
CA PRO A 69 9.40 -22.23 21.02
C PRO A 69 8.68 -22.32 19.66
N THR A 70 7.46 -21.80 19.56
CA THR A 70 6.72 -21.71 18.29
C THR A 70 7.23 -20.57 17.40
N PRO A 71 7.34 -20.74 16.07
CA PRO A 71 7.81 -19.71 15.11
C PRO A 71 6.94 -18.44 14.97
N GLN A 72 5.81 -18.36 15.69
CA GLN A 72 4.91 -17.20 15.69
C GLN A 72 5.55 -15.91 16.25
N ASN A 73 6.77 -16.00 16.80
CA ASN A 73 7.38 -14.98 17.64
C ASN A 73 8.53 -14.17 17.02
N ALA A 74 8.94 -14.48 15.79
CA ALA A 74 9.99 -13.69 15.14
C ALA A 74 9.48 -12.28 14.80
N GLY A 75 10.23 -11.27 15.24
CA GLY A 75 9.83 -9.85 15.20
C GLY A 75 8.99 -9.37 16.38
N LEU A 76 8.63 -10.23 17.35
CA LEU A 76 7.99 -9.80 18.59
C LEU A 76 9.02 -9.29 19.60
N ALA A 77 8.65 -8.31 20.41
CA ALA A 77 9.47 -7.89 21.54
C ALA A 77 9.61 -9.05 22.55
N PRO A 78 10.76 -9.17 23.25
CA PRO A 78 11.00 -10.20 24.27
C PRO A 78 9.84 -10.37 25.26
N ALA A 79 9.22 -9.27 25.68
CA ALA A 79 8.06 -9.27 26.58
C ALA A 79 6.83 -10.04 26.08
N LYS A 80 6.63 -10.18 24.75
CA LYS A 80 5.53 -11.00 24.20
C LYS A 80 5.87 -12.49 24.20
N VAL A 81 7.15 -12.82 24.01
CA VAL A 81 7.66 -14.20 24.06
C VAL A 81 7.69 -14.70 25.50
N GLU A 82 8.13 -13.85 26.44
CA GLU A 82 8.04 -14.10 27.88
C GLU A 82 6.60 -14.29 28.32
N LYS A 83 5.67 -13.40 27.92
CA LYS A 83 4.23 -13.58 28.22
C LYS A 83 3.67 -14.92 27.72
N LEU A 84 4.11 -15.41 26.56
CA LEU A 84 3.73 -16.73 26.07
C LEU A 84 4.26 -17.83 26.99
N PHE A 85 5.56 -17.83 27.31
CA PHE A 85 6.15 -18.85 28.19
C PHE A 85 5.57 -18.80 29.62
N THR A 86 5.39 -17.60 30.18
CA THR A 86 4.71 -17.42 31.47
C THR A 86 3.28 -17.94 31.43
N SER A 87 2.53 -17.72 30.34
CA SER A 87 1.17 -18.27 30.20
C SER A 87 1.13 -19.79 30.06
N LEU A 88 2.25 -20.41 29.66
CA LEU A 88 2.43 -21.85 29.62
C LEU A 88 2.98 -22.42 30.95
N GLY A 89 3.08 -21.59 32.00
CA GLY A 89 3.66 -22.00 33.30
C GLY A 89 5.16 -22.26 33.24
N VAL A 90 5.82 -21.89 32.15
CA VAL A 90 7.26 -22.04 31.97
C VAL A 90 7.89 -20.76 32.48
N ASP A 91 8.50 -20.82 33.67
CA ASP A 91 9.30 -19.72 34.18
C ASP A 91 10.56 -19.63 33.33
N TYR A 92 10.56 -18.68 32.42
CA TYR A 92 11.52 -18.64 31.33
C TYR A 92 11.95 -17.21 31.08
N THR A 93 13.21 -16.93 31.40
CA THR A 93 13.88 -15.67 31.06
C THR A 93 14.71 -15.90 29.80
N LEU A 94 14.24 -15.41 28.64
CA LEU A 94 15.02 -15.50 27.40
C LEU A 94 16.21 -14.54 27.54
N HIS A 95 17.42 -15.07 27.72
CA HIS A 95 18.61 -14.24 27.72
C HIS A 95 18.65 -13.40 26.43
N LYS A 96 18.90 -12.09 26.53
CA LYS A 96 18.82 -11.14 25.40
C LYS A 96 19.62 -11.62 24.18
N THR A 97 20.78 -12.22 24.41
CA THR A 97 21.62 -12.80 23.34
C THR A 97 20.97 -13.99 22.65
N ALA A 98 20.35 -14.90 23.42
CA ALA A 98 19.63 -16.04 22.86
C ALA A 98 18.43 -15.57 22.01
N HIS A 99 17.71 -14.56 22.49
CA HIS A 99 16.62 -13.94 21.74
C HIS A 99 17.11 -13.35 20.42
N GLY A 100 18.19 -12.57 20.48
CA GLY A 100 18.79 -11.96 19.29
C GLY A 100 19.23 -12.99 18.26
N ASN A 101 19.80 -14.12 18.69
CA ASN A 101 20.24 -15.19 17.79
C ASN A 101 19.06 -15.93 17.16
N ILE A 102 18.02 -16.26 17.93
CA ILE A 102 16.79 -16.86 17.39
C ILE A 102 16.15 -15.91 16.38
N GLN A 103 16.05 -14.63 16.73
CA GLN A 103 15.45 -13.63 15.87
C GLN A 103 16.22 -13.48 14.55
N LYS A 104 17.55 -13.49 14.57
CA LYS A 104 18.39 -13.51 13.36
C LYS A 104 18.11 -14.74 12.50
N ARG A 105 18.11 -15.93 13.10
CA ARG A 105 17.89 -17.19 12.38
C ARG A 105 16.50 -17.25 11.74
N VAL A 106 15.46 -16.88 12.47
CA VAL A 106 14.10 -16.89 11.91
C VAL A 106 13.93 -15.75 10.92
N GLY A 107 14.46 -14.57 11.23
CA GLY A 107 14.41 -13.39 10.37
C GLY A 107 15.03 -13.62 8.99
N SER A 108 16.19 -14.29 8.93
CA SER A 108 16.82 -14.64 7.64
C SER A 108 15.99 -15.59 6.80
N VAL A 109 15.33 -16.58 7.42
CA VAL A 109 14.41 -17.48 6.70
C VAL A 109 13.20 -16.72 6.18
N VAL A 110 12.61 -15.85 6.99
CA VAL A 110 11.44 -15.05 6.61
C VAL A 110 11.76 -14.01 5.54
N GLU A 111 12.98 -13.47 5.53
CA GLU A 111 13.45 -12.60 4.45
C GLU A 111 13.46 -13.31 3.10
N VAL A 112 14.00 -14.53 3.04
CA VAL A 112 13.99 -15.37 1.83
C VAL A 112 12.55 -15.66 1.40
N MET A 113 11.70 -16.07 2.33
CA MET A 113 10.28 -16.33 2.05
C MET A 113 9.55 -15.07 1.54
N ALA A 114 9.82 -13.91 2.13
CA ALA A 114 9.21 -12.65 1.70
C ALA A 114 9.63 -12.28 0.28
N LYS A 115 10.90 -12.53 -0.09
CA LYS A 115 11.40 -12.35 -1.45
C LYS A 115 10.67 -13.27 -2.42
N GLU A 116 10.62 -14.58 -2.18
CA GLU A 116 9.91 -15.54 -3.03
C GLU A 116 8.41 -15.22 -3.14
N SER A 117 7.81 -14.77 -2.04
CA SER A 117 6.41 -14.34 -2.01
C SER A 117 6.14 -13.12 -2.89
N CYS A 118 7.05 -12.15 -2.90
CA CYS A 118 7.01 -11.00 -3.79
C CYS A 118 7.22 -11.43 -5.26
N GLU A 119 8.13 -12.36 -5.54
CA GLU A 119 8.38 -12.90 -6.88
C GLU A 119 7.12 -13.55 -7.46
N ARG A 120 6.48 -14.45 -6.69
CA ARG A 120 5.19 -15.05 -7.08
C ARG A 120 4.10 -14.01 -7.27
N ALA A 121 4.02 -13.01 -6.40
CA ALA A 121 3.01 -11.95 -6.51
C ALA A 121 3.20 -11.12 -7.79
N PHE A 122 4.44 -10.83 -8.16
CA PHE A 122 4.80 -10.13 -9.38
C PHE A 122 4.47 -10.94 -10.63
N GLU A 123 4.83 -12.21 -10.67
CA GLU A 123 4.52 -13.12 -11.79
C GLU A 123 3.01 -13.26 -12.02
N ASN A 124 2.23 -13.43 -10.96
CA ASN A 124 0.78 -13.48 -11.06
C ASN A 124 0.20 -12.18 -11.64
N GLU A 125 0.74 -11.02 -11.23
CA GLU A 125 0.33 -9.72 -11.76
C GLU A 125 0.63 -9.59 -13.26
N ILE A 126 1.80 -10.08 -13.71
CA ILE A 126 2.15 -10.14 -15.14
C ILE A 126 1.14 -11.00 -15.89
N ILE A 127 0.90 -12.24 -15.43
CA ILE A 127 -0.01 -13.19 -16.07
C ILE A 127 -1.42 -12.60 -16.19
N SER A 128 -1.96 -12.01 -15.13
CA SER A 128 -3.30 -11.41 -15.18
C SER A 128 -3.36 -10.16 -16.04
N THR A 129 -2.27 -9.39 -16.12
CA THR A 129 -2.21 -8.22 -17.00
C THR A 129 -2.18 -8.63 -18.47
N MET A 130 -1.50 -9.73 -18.80
CA MET A 130 -1.42 -10.26 -20.16
C MET A 130 -2.78 -10.74 -20.72
N GLN A 131 -3.77 -10.98 -19.86
CA GLN A 131 -5.13 -11.29 -20.31
C GLN A 131 -5.82 -10.09 -21.01
N ASN A 132 -5.24 -8.89 -20.89
CA ASN A 132 -5.70 -7.69 -21.59
C ASN A 132 -4.66 -7.24 -22.62
N GLU A 133 -4.92 -7.51 -23.90
CA GLU A 133 -3.99 -7.19 -25.01
C GLU A 133 -3.66 -5.70 -25.11
N ALA A 134 -4.56 -4.80 -24.68
CA ALA A 134 -4.31 -3.36 -24.67
C ALA A 134 -3.22 -2.94 -23.67
N LYS A 135 -2.82 -3.84 -22.75
CA LYS A 135 -1.73 -3.64 -21.78
C LYS A 135 -0.42 -4.29 -22.22
N ILE A 136 -0.29 -4.64 -23.50
CA ILE A 136 0.93 -5.22 -24.06
C ILE A 136 1.45 -4.33 -25.20
N GLU A 137 2.65 -3.79 -25.02
CA GLU A 137 3.39 -3.10 -26.08
C GLU A 137 4.34 -4.09 -26.77
N LYS A 138 4.59 -3.92 -28.07
CA LYS A 138 5.62 -4.70 -28.79
C LYS A 138 6.80 -3.79 -29.11
N SER A 139 7.99 -4.18 -28.70
CA SER A 139 9.24 -3.43 -28.94
C SER A 139 10.40 -4.40 -29.12
N ASP A 140 11.14 -4.26 -30.23
CA ASP A 140 12.35 -5.05 -30.53
C ASP A 140 12.17 -6.57 -30.40
N GLY A 141 11.02 -7.09 -30.84
CA GLY A 141 10.69 -8.52 -30.77
C GLY A 141 10.32 -9.03 -29.37
N LYS A 142 10.20 -8.12 -28.39
CA LYS A 142 9.75 -8.42 -27.03
C LYS A 142 8.37 -7.83 -26.75
N SER A 143 7.61 -8.51 -25.91
CA SER A 143 6.33 -8.04 -25.38
C SER A 143 6.58 -7.31 -24.07
N ILE A 144 6.21 -6.04 -23.98
CA ILE A 144 6.29 -5.25 -22.76
C ILE A 144 4.92 -5.22 -22.10
N VAL A 145 4.80 -5.84 -20.93
CA VAL A 145 3.57 -5.89 -20.13
C VAL A 145 3.49 -4.64 -19.26
N LEU A 146 2.42 -3.87 -19.43
CA LEU A 146 2.17 -2.59 -18.77
C LEU A 146 1.41 -2.79 -17.46
N LEU A 147 2.16 -2.95 -16.38
CA LEU A 147 1.60 -3.15 -15.06
C LEU A 147 1.06 -1.84 -14.47
N SER A 148 -0.02 -1.98 -13.71
CA SER A 148 -0.51 -0.93 -12.80
C SER A 148 -0.13 -1.31 -11.37
N ALA A 149 0.37 -0.34 -10.61
CA ALA A 149 0.79 -0.58 -9.24
C ALA A 149 0.38 0.58 -8.33
N THR A 150 0.27 0.27 -7.04
CA THR A 150 0.04 1.24 -5.97
C THR A 150 1.25 1.23 -5.04
N GLY A 151 1.62 2.38 -4.50
CA GLY A 151 2.73 2.44 -3.54
C GLY A 151 2.53 3.52 -2.50
N ASP A 152 3.07 3.26 -1.31
CA ASP A 152 3.06 4.18 -0.17
C ASP A 152 4.20 3.80 0.78
N CYS A 153 4.66 4.76 1.58
CA CYS A 153 5.68 4.55 2.59
C CYS A 153 5.08 4.42 4.00
N ALA A 154 5.38 3.29 4.65
CA ALA A 154 5.06 3.06 6.05
C ALA A 154 6.00 3.85 6.95
N TRP A 155 5.44 4.79 7.71
CA TRP A 155 6.17 5.48 8.77
C TRP A 155 5.74 4.93 10.14
N PRO A 156 6.67 4.39 10.95
CA PRO A 156 6.36 4.01 12.33
C PRO A 156 6.00 5.26 13.11
N THR A 157 6.88 6.27 13.13
CA THR A 157 6.57 7.55 13.77
C THR A 157 5.82 8.45 12.80
N ARG A 158 4.56 8.79 13.10
CA ARG A 158 3.87 9.89 12.39
C ARG A 158 4.50 11.20 12.86
N GLY A 159 5.16 11.90 11.93
CA GLY A 159 5.48 13.31 12.14
C GLY A 159 4.21 14.12 12.41
N SER A 160 4.31 15.18 13.21
CA SER A 160 3.20 16.11 13.52
C SER A 160 2.77 16.97 12.31
N GLY A 161 2.99 16.50 11.08
CA GLY A 161 2.88 17.29 9.84
C GLY A 161 4.06 18.25 9.61
N HIS A 162 4.78 18.63 10.67
CA HIS A 162 5.90 19.58 10.60
C HIS A 162 7.28 18.96 10.86
N SER A 163 7.37 17.81 11.52
CA SER A 163 8.63 17.10 11.77
C SER A 163 8.69 15.76 11.04
N TYR A 164 9.45 15.67 9.96
CA TYR A 164 9.72 14.41 9.25
C TYR A 164 11.02 13.81 9.78
N ALA A 165 10.99 13.34 11.03
CA ALA A 165 12.15 12.83 11.75
C ALA A 165 12.11 11.29 11.94
N SER A 166 11.39 10.57 11.07
CA SER A 166 11.31 9.11 11.19
C SER A 166 12.69 8.47 10.97
N ILE A 167 13.11 7.63 11.91
CA ILE A 167 14.39 6.93 11.87
C ILE A 167 14.35 5.79 10.84
N CYS A 168 13.18 5.19 10.63
CA CYS A 168 12.94 4.16 9.63
C CYS A 168 11.70 4.47 8.78
N GLY A 169 11.60 3.81 7.64
CA GLY A 169 10.48 3.91 6.72
C GLY A 169 10.44 2.64 5.87
N GLY A 170 9.28 2.26 5.34
CA GLY A 170 9.17 1.09 4.47
C GLY A 170 8.27 1.39 3.29
N PHE A 171 8.85 1.56 2.12
CA PHE A 171 8.09 1.73 0.89
C PHE A 171 7.66 0.36 0.37
N ILE A 172 6.37 0.20 0.08
CA ILE A 172 5.85 -1.02 -0.55
C ILE A 172 5.27 -0.71 -1.93
N LEU A 173 5.48 -1.62 -2.86
CA LEU A 173 4.91 -1.61 -4.18
C LEU A 173 3.96 -2.80 -4.33
N MET A 174 2.71 -2.53 -4.65
CA MET A 174 1.62 -3.50 -4.66
C MET A 174 0.92 -3.53 -6.01
N GLY A 175 0.68 -4.72 -6.55
CA GLY A 175 -0.03 -4.91 -7.82
C GLY A 175 -1.46 -4.38 -7.76
N ALA A 176 -1.93 -3.77 -8.84
CA ALA A 176 -3.28 -3.24 -8.97
C ALA A 176 -4.36 -4.34 -9.01
N ILE A 177 -4.07 -5.50 -9.59
CA ILE A 177 -5.04 -6.58 -9.77
C ILE A 177 -5.15 -7.41 -8.49
N HIS A 178 -4.05 -8.05 -8.07
CA HIS A 178 -4.08 -8.96 -6.93
C HIS A 178 -4.03 -8.25 -5.57
N LYS A 179 -3.67 -6.96 -5.55
CA LYS A 179 -3.42 -6.19 -4.33
C LYS A 179 -2.42 -6.90 -3.39
N LYS A 180 -1.43 -7.60 -3.99
CA LYS A 180 -0.30 -8.27 -3.32
C LYS A 180 0.98 -7.47 -3.50
N ILE A 181 1.90 -7.57 -2.54
CA ILE A 181 3.15 -6.83 -2.54
C ILE A 181 4.11 -7.51 -3.53
N MET A 182 4.56 -6.76 -4.53
CA MET A 182 5.50 -7.23 -5.56
C MET A 182 6.93 -6.85 -5.24
N SER A 183 7.14 -5.75 -4.50
CA SER A 183 8.48 -5.34 -4.04
C SER A 183 8.36 -4.42 -2.82
N ALA A 184 9.41 -4.36 -2.01
CA ALA A 184 9.50 -3.40 -0.90
C ALA A 184 10.93 -2.87 -0.74
N ALA A 185 11.05 -1.65 -0.23
CA ALA A 185 12.31 -1.02 0.13
C ALA A 185 12.22 -0.50 1.56
N ILE A 186 13.02 -1.08 2.45
CA ILE A 186 12.97 -0.80 3.88
C ILE A 186 14.18 0.04 4.27
N PHE A 187 13.93 1.16 4.92
CA PHE A 187 14.92 2.13 5.29
C PHE A 187 15.13 2.16 6.80
N SER A 188 16.39 2.28 7.23
CA SER A 188 16.76 2.69 8.59
C SER A 188 17.96 3.62 8.58
N LYS A 189 17.88 4.72 9.31
CA LYS A 189 19.00 5.64 9.53
C LYS A 189 19.90 5.23 10.69
N MET A 190 19.42 4.33 11.54
CA MET A 190 20.06 3.93 12.78
C MET A 190 20.41 2.44 12.75
N CYS A 191 21.60 2.13 13.22
CA CYS A 191 22.01 0.78 13.63
C CYS A 191 22.77 0.94 14.93
N ILE A 192 22.37 0.22 15.98
CA ILE A 192 22.96 0.36 17.31
C ILE A 192 24.46 0.04 17.33
N VAL A 193 24.91 -0.92 16.50
CA VAL A 193 26.33 -1.29 16.38
C VAL A 193 27.12 -0.14 15.76
N CYS A 194 26.62 0.43 14.66
CA CYS A 194 27.24 1.61 14.04
C CYS A 194 27.25 2.81 14.98
N GLU A 195 26.12 3.10 15.65
CA GLU A 195 25.99 4.27 16.51
C GLU A 195 26.91 4.18 17.72
N LYS A 196 27.08 2.97 18.29
CA LYS A 196 28.05 2.74 19.37
C LYS A 196 29.48 3.00 18.90
N ALA A 197 29.88 2.43 17.77
CA ALA A 197 31.21 2.63 17.20
C ALA A 197 31.48 4.11 16.86
N GLU A 198 30.48 4.82 16.30
CA GLU A 198 30.58 6.26 16.02
C GLU A 198 30.73 7.10 17.30
N LYS A 199 29.98 6.77 18.37
CA LYS A 199 30.11 7.44 19.67
C LYS A 199 31.48 7.21 20.31
N GLU A 200 31.96 5.97 20.32
CA GLU A 200 33.27 5.61 20.87
C GLU A 200 34.41 6.32 20.11
N ALA A 201 34.32 6.37 18.78
CA ALA A 201 35.27 7.07 17.94
C ALA A 201 35.29 8.58 18.17
N THR A 202 34.11 9.19 18.36
CA THR A 202 33.98 10.61 18.71
C THR A 202 34.63 10.91 20.06
N GLN A 203 34.39 10.05 21.07
CA GLN A 203 34.99 10.20 22.41
C GLN A 203 36.51 10.04 22.39
N GLN A 204 37.04 9.24 21.47
CA GLN A 204 38.48 8.97 21.34
C GLN A 204 39.19 9.89 20.32
N ASN A 205 38.46 10.80 19.67
CA ASN A 205 38.95 11.64 18.57
C ASN A 205 39.64 10.82 17.46
N LYS A 206 39.04 9.68 17.10
CA LYS A 206 39.51 8.74 16.06
C LYS A 206 38.41 8.50 15.02
N GLY A 207 38.76 7.86 13.91
CA GLY A 207 37.78 7.37 12.94
C GLY A 207 36.94 6.22 13.52
N PRO A 208 35.69 6.04 13.08
CA PRO A 208 34.84 4.94 13.54
C PRO A 208 35.37 3.59 13.07
N ASP A 209 35.80 2.76 14.02
CA ASP A 209 36.07 1.34 13.79
C ASP A 209 34.76 0.56 13.99
N ILE A 210 34.02 0.38 12.91
CA ILE A 210 32.71 -0.28 12.94
C ILE A 210 32.93 -1.80 12.83
N PRO A 211 32.54 -2.59 13.84
CA PRO A 211 32.65 -4.05 13.77
C PRO A 211 31.88 -4.63 12.58
N VAL A 212 32.40 -5.70 11.97
CA VAL A 212 31.68 -6.44 10.93
C VAL A 212 30.38 -7.00 11.52
N HIS A 213 29.24 -6.61 10.94
CA HIS A 213 27.93 -7.06 11.35
C HIS A 213 26.92 -6.97 10.20
N ASP A 214 25.79 -7.66 10.34
CA ASP A 214 24.63 -7.51 9.45
C ASP A 214 23.96 -6.15 9.70
N CYS A 215 24.41 -5.15 8.95
CA CYS A 215 24.02 -3.76 9.14
C CYS A 215 22.71 -3.48 8.41
N PHE A 216 21.65 -3.23 9.17
CA PHE A 216 20.36 -2.78 8.63
C PHE A 216 20.29 -1.24 8.48
N ARG A 217 21.40 -0.52 8.64
CA ARG A 217 21.45 0.93 8.35
C ARG A 217 21.54 1.11 6.84
N GLY A 218 20.52 1.74 6.28
CA GLY A 218 20.44 2.02 4.86
C GLY A 218 19.08 1.75 4.28
N CYS A 219 19.05 1.54 2.96
CA CYS A 219 17.95 0.88 2.27
C CYS A 219 18.31 -0.61 2.15
N ARG A 220 17.36 -1.50 2.46
CA ARG A 220 17.42 -2.93 2.19
C ARG A 220 16.19 -3.31 1.38
N GLY A 221 16.43 -3.92 0.23
CA GLY A 221 15.39 -4.28 -0.73
C GLY A 221 14.82 -5.67 -0.50
N ILE A 222 13.51 -5.81 -0.70
CA ILE A 222 12.85 -7.10 -0.93
C ILE A 222 12.54 -7.12 -2.42
N MET A 223 13.27 -7.96 -3.15
CA MET A 223 13.48 -7.94 -4.62
C MET A 223 14.33 -6.77 -5.17
N ALA A 224 14.57 -5.71 -4.40
CA ALA A 224 15.46 -4.63 -4.84
C ALA A 224 16.94 -4.96 -4.53
N ASP A 225 17.79 -4.84 -5.55
CA ASP A 225 19.24 -5.08 -5.47
C ASP A 225 19.96 -3.83 -4.94
N SER A 226 19.56 -3.36 -3.75
CA SER A 226 20.02 -2.09 -3.22
C SER A 226 20.25 -2.15 -1.72
N ASP A 227 21.37 -2.75 -1.32
CA ASP A 227 21.98 -2.47 -0.01
C ASP A 227 22.79 -1.19 -0.15
N HIS A 228 22.13 -0.06 0.13
CA HIS A 228 22.77 1.24 0.05
C HIS A 228 22.68 1.96 1.37
N LEU A 229 23.81 2.51 1.83
CA LEU A 229 23.83 3.42 2.95
C LEU A 229 22.93 4.62 2.66
N TRP A 230 21.85 4.73 3.42
CA TRP A 230 20.90 5.83 3.35
C TRP A 230 21.28 6.90 4.35
N ARG A 231 21.77 8.03 3.84
CA ARG A 231 22.10 9.22 4.64
C ARG A 231 21.13 10.38 4.40
N GLY A 232 20.10 10.17 3.59
CA GLY A 232 19.12 11.19 3.24
C GLY A 232 18.10 11.51 4.34
N SER A 233 17.31 12.55 4.11
CA SER A 233 16.21 12.94 4.99
C SER A 233 15.10 11.86 5.01
N SER A 234 14.20 11.90 5.99
CA SER A 234 13.09 10.92 6.00
C SER A 234 12.16 11.15 4.81
N LYS A 235 11.90 12.41 4.45
CA LYS A 235 11.10 12.76 3.26
C LYS A 235 11.64 12.12 1.97
N ALA A 236 12.95 12.01 1.83
CA ALA A 236 13.56 11.47 0.62
C ALA A 236 13.53 9.92 0.55
N MET A 237 13.17 9.20 1.62
CA MET A 237 13.10 7.73 1.58
C MET A 237 11.96 7.25 0.68
N GLU A 238 10.85 7.98 0.61
CA GLU A 238 9.71 7.62 -0.22
C GLU A 238 10.02 7.66 -1.73
N PRO A 239 10.54 8.76 -2.31
CA PRO A 239 10.95 8.77 -3.72
C PRO A 239 12.08 7.77 -3.99
N LYS A 240 13.02 7.58 -3.05
CA LYS A 240 14.06 6.55 -3.19
C LYS A 240 13.46 5.14 -3.17
N GLY A 241 12.47 4.89 -2.32
CA GLY A 241 11.80 3.61 -2.19
C GLY A 241 11.02 3.23 -3.44
N ALA A 242 10.31 4.19 -4.03
CA ALA A 242 9.67 4.03 -5.33
C ALA A 242 10.68 3.62 -6.42
N LEU A 243 11.82 4.32 -6.48
CA LEU A 243 12.89 3.98 -7.42
C LEU A 243 13.49 2.59 -7.15
N CYS A 244 13.83 2.27 -5.89
CA CYS A 244 14.42 0.98 -5.52
C CYS A 244 13.49 -0.19 -5.87
N THR A 245 12.19 -0.07 -5.57
CA THR A 245 11.22 -1.13 -5.88
C THR A 245 11.00 -1.31 -7.38
N ALA A 246 10.90 -0.22 -8.15
CA ALA A 246 10.81 -0.28 -9.61
C ALA A 246 12.05 -0.93 -10.25
N LEU A 247 13.26 -0.54 -9.81
CA LEU A 247 14.52 -1.16 -10.24
C LEU A 247 14.59 -2.64 -9.87
N GLY A 248 14.13 -3.01 -8.67
CA GLY A 248 14.10 -4.40 -8.21
C GLY A 248 13.27 -5.30 -9.14
N LEU A 249 12.08 -4.86 -9.52
CA LEU A 249 11.23 -5.57 -10.48
C LEU A 249 11.88 -5.68 -11.86
N GLY A 250 12.51 -4.59 -12.33
CA GLY A 250 13.21 -4.60 -13.61
C GLY A 250 14.40 -5.57 -13.62
N ASN A 251 15.22 -5.54 -12.58
CA ASN A 251 16.34 -6.48 -12.42
C ASN A 251 15.87 -7.93 -12.34
N TYR A 252 14.72 -8.18 -11.70
CA TYR A 252 14.12 -9.51 -11.68
C TYR A 252 13.79 -10.00 -13.09
N CYS A 253 13.17 -9.16 -13.93
CA CYS A 253 12.86 -9.49 -15.32
C CYS A 253 14.13 -9.81 -16.14
N LEU A 254 15.22 -9.09 -15.89
CA LEU A 254 16.49 -9.31 -16.60
C LEU A 254 17.21 -10.60 -16.18
N LYS A 255 17.09 -11.01 -14.91
CA LYS A 255 17.80 -12.19 -14.36
C LYS A 255 17.11 -13.51 -14.71
N ARG A 256 15.80 -13.53 -14.92
CA ARG A 256 15.04 -14.77 -15.20
C ARG A 256 14.93 -14.99 -16.71
N ASP A 257 15.52 -16.09 -17.19
CA ASP A 257 15.46 -16.54 -18.58
C ASP A 257 14.02 -16.73 -19.12
N ILE A 258 13.06 -16.98 -18.22
CA ILE A 258 11.63 -17.16 -18.50
C ILE A 258 10.99 -15.91 -19.16
N LEU A 259 11.61 -14.73 -18.98
CA LEU A 259 11.12 -13.45 -19.46
C LEU A 259 11.96 -12.89 -20.64
N LYS A 260 12.79 -13.70 -21.31
CA LYS A 260 13.59 -13.24 -22.47
C LYS A 260 12.75 -12.58 -23.57
N ALA A 261 11.50 -13.02 -23.74
CA ALA A 261 10.53 -12.46 -24.67
C ALA A 261 9.54 -11.47 -24.04
N ILE A 262 9.50 -11.34 -22.71
CA ILE A 262 8.48 -10.57 -21.98
C ILE A 262 9.14 -9.66 -20.94
N ILE A 263 8.99 -8.36 -21.08
CA ILE A 263 9.49 -7.39 -20.10
C ILE A 263 8.29 -6.83 -19.34
N ALA A 264 8.32 -6.81 -18.00
CA ALA A 264 7.28 -6.14 -17.23
C ALA A 264 7.73 -4.74 -16.81
N ARG A 265 6.88 -3.74 -17.07
CA ARG A 265 7.12 -2.33 -16.73
C ARG A 265 5.94 -1.79 -15.93
N ILE A 266 6.20 -1.04 -14.88
CA ILE A 266 5.16 -0.26 -14.19
C ILE A 266 4.81 0.92 -15.09
N ARG A 267 3.66 0.86 -15.76
CA ARG A 267 3.16 1.96 -16.59
C ARG A 267 2.41 2.97 -15.74
N TYR A 268 1.51 2.49 -14.90
CA TYR A 268 0.65 3.32 -14.06
C TYR A 268 1.00 3.12 -12.60
N PHE A 269 1.26 4.22 -11.90
CA PHE A 269 1.64 4.18 -10.50
C PHE A 269 0.77 5.13 -9.67
N THR A 270 -0.01 4.57 -8.75
CA THR A 270 -0.92 5.33 -7.88
C THR A 270 -0.31 5.52 -6.49
N ALA A 271 -0.15 6.77 -6.08
CA ALA A 271 0.33 7.15 -4.74
C ALA A 271 -0.14 8.56 -4.36
N ASP A 272 0.29 9.02 -3.18
CA ASP A 272 0.12 10.39 -2.71
C ASP A 272 0.73 11.42 -3.68
N GLU A 273 0.24 12.66 -3.63
CA GLU A 273 0.70 13.74 -4.52
C GLU A 273 2.08 14.33 -4.15
N ASP A 274 3.13 13.50 -4.12
CA ASP A 274 4.53 13.93 -4.00
C ASP A 274 5.18 14.12 -5.39
N SER A 275 5.62 15.35 -5.68
CA SER A 275 6.33 15.69 -6.92
C SER A 275 7.74 15.10 -6.96
N ASN A 276 8.39 14.89 -5.81
CA ASN A 276 9.74 14.31 -5.76
C ASN A 276 9.74 12.86 -6.22
N MET A 277 8.68 12.12 -5.91
CA MET A 277 8.50 10.74 -6.35
C MET A 277 8.33 10.65 -7.87
N ILE A 278 7.51 11.53 -8.45
CA ILE A 278 7.33 11.62 -9.92
C ILE A 278 8.67 11.92 -10.59
N ALA A 279 9.40 12.90 -10.06
CA ALA A 279 10.69 13.29 -10.58
C ALA A 279 11.70 12.13 -10.50
N ALA A 280 11.73 11.39 -9.38
CA ALA A 280 12.61 10.24 -9.22
C ALA A 280 12.29 9.11 -10.23
N LEU A 281 11.01 8.75 -10.39
CA LEU A 281 10.59 7.68 -11.31
C LEU A 281 10.80 8.04 -12.79
N ASN A 282 10.77 9.32 -13.14
CA ASN A 282 11.00 9.76 -14.53
C ASN A 282 12.43 10.23 -14.80
N SER A 283 13.28 10.29 -13.78
CA SER A 283 14.70 10.63 -13.92
C SER A 283 15.51 9.53 -14.60
N ASP A 284 16.73 9.86 -15.01
CA ASP A 284 17.67 8.90 -15.61
C ASP A 284 18.23 7.88 -14.59
N LEU A 285 17.85 7.99 -13.31
CA LEU A 285 18.12 6.94 -12.32
C LEU A 285 17.33 5.66 -12.60
N LEU A 286 16.21 5.76 -13.33
CA LEU A 286 15.45 4.62 -13.82
C LEU A 286 15.81 4.37 -15.29
N PRO A 287 16.26 3.16 -15.67
CA PRO A 287 16.56 2.82 -17.06
C PRO A 287 15.43 3.21 -18.01
N ALA A 288 15.78 3.67 -19.22
CA ALA A 288 14.80 4.18 -20.18
C ALA A 288 13.66 3.18 -20.49
N TRP A 289 13.98 1.88 -20.52
CA TRP A 289 12.99 0.82 -20.75
C TRP A 289 12.01 0.59 -19.60
N LEU A 290 12.30 1.09 -18.39
CA LEU A 290 11.37 1.12 -17.25
C LEU A 290 10.57 2.43 -17.17
N ARG A 291 10.82 3.39 -18.08
CA ARG A 291 10.12 4.67 -18.22
C ARG A 291 9.21 4.67 -19.46
N PRO A 292 8.25 5.60 -19.56
CA PRO A 292 7.77 6.53 -18.52
C PRO A 292 6.84 5.83 -17.54
N VAL A 293 6.85 6.33 -16.30
CA VAL A 293 5.87 5.94 -15.27
C VAL A 293 4.85 7.06 -15.13
N ASP A 294 3.62 6.78 -15.58
CA ASP A 294 2.50 7.69 -15.44
C ASP A 294 1.99 7.62 -14.01
N LYS A 295 2.08 8.73 -13.30
CA LYS A 295 1.53 8.81 -11.95
C LYS A 295 0.03 9.12 -12.01
N LEU A 296 -0.73 8.25 -11.38
CA LEU A 296 -2.15 8.42 -11.10
C LEU A 296 -2.33 8.99 -9.68
N SER A 297 -3.34 9.82 -9.50
CA SER A 297 -3.65 10.48 -8.22
C SER A 297 -4.49 9.55 -7.37
N ASP A 298 -4.09 9.26 -6.13
CA ASP A 298 -4.97 8.53 -5.20
C ASP A 298 -6.30 9.30 -4.97
N PRO A 299 -7.46 8.74 -5.35
CA PRO A 299 -8.74 9.43 -5.19
C PRO A 299 -9.05 9.76 -3.73
N ASN A 300 -8.58 8.95 -2.77
CA ASN A 300 -8.80 9.24 -1.34
C ASN A 300 -7.94 10.42 -0.87
N HIS A 301 -6.69 10.50 -1.33
CA HIS A 301 -5.82 11.65 -1.08
C HIS A 301 -6.39 12.94 -1.68
N MET A 302 -6.88 12.90 -2.92
CA MET A 302 -7.50 14.06 -3.58
C MET A 302 -8.74 14.55 -2.83
N GLN A 303 -9.58 13.63 -2.35
CA GLN A 303 -10.71 13.96 -1.47
C GLN A 303 -10.25 14.65 -0.18
N LYS A 304 -9.16 14.18 0.43
CA LYS A 304 -8.61 14.80 1.65
C LYS A 304 -8.05 16.19 1.40
N ILE A 305 -7.43 16.42 0.24
CA ILE A 305 -7.00 17.76 -0.20
C ILE A 305 -8.23 18.67 -0.34
N GLN A 306 -9.28 18.22 -1.03
CA GLN A 306 -10.53 18.98 -1.18
C GLN A 306 -11.12 19.35 0.18
N TYR A 307 -11.26 18.37 1.08
CA TYR A 307 -11.76 18.61 2.43
C TYR A 307 -10.97 19.72 3.14
N LYS A 308 -9.63 19.66 3.11
CA LYS A 308 -8.77 20.67 3.75
C LYS A 308 -8.95 22.06 3.16
N VAL A 309 -9.11 22.18 1.85
CA VAL A 309 -9.30 23.49 1.19
C VAL A 309 -10.66 24.07 1.56
N LEU A 310 -11.72 23.26 1.55
CA LEU A 310 -13.06 23.69 1.96
C LEU A 310 -13.10 24.04 3.46
N GLU A 311 -12.39 23.29 4.31
CA GLU A 311 -12.28 23.58 5.73
C GLU A 311 -11.50 24.88 5.98
N ALA A 312 -10.42 25.13 5.22
CA ALA A 312 -9.68 26.39 5.26
C ALA A 312 -10.57 27.57 4.83
N LEU A 313 -11.43 27.38 3.83
CA LEU A 313 -12.41 28.38 3.41
C LEU A 313 -13.44 28.63 4.52
N ARG A 314 -13.93 27.58 5.18
CA ARG A 314 -14.90 27.68 6.29
C ARG A 314 -14.37 28.50 7.47
N VAL A 315 -13.11 28.34 7.82
CA VAL A 315 -12.50 29.02 8.99
C VAL A 315 -11.94 30.41 8.67
N ASN A 316 -11.85 30.76 7.39
CA ASN A 316 -11.34 32.06 6.95
C ASN A 316 -12.27 33.19 7.41
N GLU A 317 -11.72 34.22 8.04
CA GLU A 317 -12.49 35.34 8.61
C GLU A 317 -13.37 36.07 7.60
N LYS A 318 -12.87 36.26 6.36
CA LYS A 318 -13.63 36.89 5.27
C LYS A 318 -14.91 36.11 4.94
N TRP A 319 -14.86 34.79 5.11
CA TRP A 319 -15.91 33.86 4.73
C TRP A 319 -16.64 33.26 5.94
N LYS A 320 -16.30 33.73 7.15
CA LYS A 320 -16.85 33.29 8.42
C LYS A 320 -18.31 33.71 8.50
N GLY A 321 -19.18 32.78 8.91
CA GLY A 321 -20.63 32.98 8.91
C GLY A 321 -21.34 32.45 7.65
N GLY A 322 -20.60 32.00 6.63
CA GLY A 322 -21.18 31.28 5.50
C GLY A 322 -21.81 29.93 5.90
N THR A 323 -22.67 29.40 5.04
CA THR A 323 -23.46 28.18 5.30
C THR A 323 -22.69 26.86 5.18
N LEU A 324 -21.39 26.89 4.89
CA LEU A 324 -20.55 25.69 4.74
C LEU A 324 -20.21 25.10 6.11
N SER A 325 -21.08 24.24 6.60
CA SER A 325 -20.79 23.43 7.79
C SER A 325 -19.87 22.25 7.44
N LYS A 326 -19.27 21.61 8.45
CA LYS A 326 -18.51 20.36 8.24
C LYS A 326 -19.35 19.28 7.56
N ALA A 327 -20.63 19.19 7.92
CA ALA A 327 -21.55 18.24 7.30
C ALA A 327 -21.73 18.53 5.81
N VAL A 328 -21.81 19.81 5.42
CA VAL A 328 -21.89 20.23 4.00
C VAL A 328 -20.60 19.87 3.27
N ILE A 329 -19.44 20.13 3.86
CA ILE A 329 -18.14 19.72 3.30
C ILE A 329 -18.10 18.20 3.08
N ASP A 330 -18.57 17.42 4.04
CA ASP A 330 -18.65 15.95 3.91
C ASP A 330 -19.63 15.51 2.83
N TYR A 331 -20.75 16.22 2.65
CA TYR A 331 -21.69 15.99 1.56
C TYR A 331 -21.02 16.24 0.20
N LEU A 332 -20.42 17.42 0.02
CA LEU A 332 -19.74 17.81 -1.21
C LEU A 332 -18.64 16.81 -1.60
N ASN A 333 -17.80 16.41 -0.65
CA ASN A 333 -16.77 15.40 -0.86
C ASN A 333 -17.34 14.02 -1.22
N ARG A 334 -18.48 13.64 -0.61
CA ARG A 334 -19.15 12.37 -0.89
C ARG A 334 -19.70 12.35 -2.32
N MET A 335 -20.30 13.45 -2.76
CA MET A 335 -20.85 13.58 -4.12
C MET A 335 -19.74 13.54 -5.17
N TYR A 336 -18.66 14.30 -4.94
CA TYR A 336 -17.46 14.22 -5.77
C TYR A 336 -16.95 12.78 -5.93
N ARG A 337 -16.75 12.08 -4.81
CA ARG A 337 -16.29 10.67 -4.81
C ARG A 337 -17.26 9.75 -5.55
N TYR A 338 -18.55 9.96 -5.42
CA TYR A 338 -19.56 9.16 -6.09
C TYR A 338 -19.46 9.31 -7.61
N ILE A 339 -19.31 10.55 -8.11
CA ILE A 339 -19.12 10.84 -9.53
C ILE A 339 -17.86 10.14 -10.05
N ILE A 340 -16.70 10.38 -9.43
CA ILE A 340 -15.44 9.76 -9.86
C ILE A 340 -15.54 8.24 -9.89
N LYS A 341 -16.06 7.61 -8.82
CA LYS A 341 -16.18 6.15 -8.75
C LYS A 341 -17.20 5.56 -9.72
N SER A 342 -18.30 6.27 -9.97
CA SER A 342 -19.33 5.79 -10.92
C SER A 342 -18.80 5.70 -12.35
N VAL A 343 -17.83 6.54 -12.70
CA VAL A 343 -17.21 6.56 -14.02
C VAL A 343 -15.97 5.65 -14.08
N ALA A 344 -15.20 5.56 -12.98
CA ALA A 344 -14.05 4.67 -12.92
C ALA A 344 -14.40 3.17 -12.83
N ALA A 345 -15.53 2.81 -12.21
CA ALA A 345 -15.89 1.41 -11.96
C ALA A 345 -16.56 0.68 -13.15
N LYS A 346 -16.68 1.32 -14.31
CA LYS A 346 -17.46 0.84 -15.45
C LYS A 346 -16.59 0.86 -16.71
N GLU A 347 -15.68 -0.11 -16.81
CA GLU A 347 -14.98 -0.46 -18.05
C GLU A 347 -15.96 -1.08 -19.07
N ASP A 348 -16.99 -1.80 -18.60
CA ASP A 348 -17.95 -2.55 -19.44
C ASP A 348 -19.10 -1.72 -20.02
N LEU A 349 -19.28 -0.48 -19.56
CA LEU A 349 -20.13 0.44 -20.29
C LEU A 349 -19.26 0.99 -21.41
N GLU A 350 -19.56 0.61 -22.65
CA GLU A 350 -19.24 1.43 -23.82
C GLU A 350 -19.75 2.85 -23.55
N TRP A 351 -18.98 3.64 -22.82
CA TRP A 351 -19.06 5.08 -22.95
C TRP A 351 -18.61 5.29 -24.40
N ALA A 352 -19.56 5.53 -25.30
CA ALA A 352 -19.35 5.78 -26.72
C ALA A 352 -18.60 7.11 -26.98
N PHE A 353 -17.82 7.57 -25.99
CA PHE A 353 -17.22 8.87 -25.92
C PHE A 353 -15.70 8.74 -25.90
N PRO A 354 -14.99 9.51 -26.73
CA PRO A 354 -13.56 9.74 -26.57
C PRO A 354 -13.23 10.23 -25.15
N ASP A 355 -12.01 9.98 -24.69
CA ASP A 355 -11.54 10.41 -23.36
C ASP A 355 -11.79 11.90 -23.08
N GLU A 356 -11.79 12.73 -24.12
CA GLU A 356 -12.02 14.17 -24.02
C GLU A 356 -13.46 14.52 -23.63
N GLU A 357 -14.45 13.89 -24.27
CA GLU A 357 -15.87 14.09 -23.98
C GLU A 357 -16.23 13.52 -22.60
N LYS A 358 -15.63 12.39 -22.23
CA LYS A 358 -15.75 11.81 -20.88
C LYS A 358 -15.26 12.79 -19.80
N VAL A 359 -14.13 13.45 -20.05
CA VAL A 359 -13.58 14.42 -19.10
C VAL A 359 -14.40 15.70 -19.05
N GLU A 360 -14.88 16.20 -20.18
CA GLU A 360 -15.76 17.37 -20.20
C GLU A 360 -17.06 17.09 -19.43
N TRP A 361 -17.65 15.91 -19.65
CA TRP A 361 -18.81 15.46 -18.90
C TRP A 361 -18.53 15.40 -17.39
N LEU A 362 -17.41 14.81 -16.99
CA LEU A 362 -17.00 14.72 -15.59
C LEU A 362 -16.77 16.09 -14.96
N SER A 363 -16.12 16.99 -15.69
CA SER A 363 -15.90 18.37 -15.25
C SER A 363 -17.24 19.05 -14.99
N GLY A 364 -18.17 18.97 -15.94
CA GLY A 364 -19.53 19.48 -15.79
C GLY A 364 -20.29 18.84 -14.62
N ALA A 365 -20.20 17.53 -14.44
CA ALA A 365 -20.84 16.80 -13.35
C ALA A 365 -20.29 17.22 -11.97
N VAL A 366 -18.97 17.33 -11.84
CA VAL A 366 -18.31 17.81 -10.61
C VAL A 366 -18.68 19.25 -10.30
N MET A 367 -18.79 20.11 -11.31
CA MET A 367 -19.23 21.49 -11.13
C MET A 367 -20.69 21.60 -10.73
N ASN A 368 -21.54 20.75 -11.31
CA ASN A 368 -22.95 20.68 -10.94
C ASN A 368 -23.14 20.30 -9.47
N VAL A 369 -22.19 19.60 -8.84
CA VAL A 369 -22.22 19.34 -7.39
C VAL A 369 -22.35 20.63 -6.57
N VAL A 370 -21.59 21.65 -6.98
CA VAL A 370 -21.61 22.97 -6.33
C VAL A 370 -22.92 23.67 -6.64
N ASP A 371 -23.29 23.76 -7.92
CA ASP A 371 -24.49 24.49 -8.36
C ASP A 371 -25.75 24.02 -7.61
N HIS A 372 -25.95 22.71 -7.52
CA HIS A 372 -27.06 22.12 -6.77
C HIS A 372 -26.97 22.34 -5.25
N ALA A 373 -25.77 22.34 -4.66
CA ALA A 373 -25.65 22.63 -3.23
C ALA A 373 -26.17 24.05 -2.88
N PHE A 374 -26.16 24.95 -3.87
CA PHE A 374 -26.70 26.32 -3.79
C PHE A 374 -28.10 26.46 -4.42
N GLY A 375 -28.79 25.35 -4.71
CA GLY A 375 -30.17 25.37 -5.23
C GLY A 375 -30.28 25.66 -6.72
N LYS A 376 -29.19 25.63 -7.49
CA LYS A 376 -29.20 25.78 -8.94
C LYS A 376 -29.33 24.42 -9.61
N HIS A 377 -30.52 24.11 -10.11
CA HIS A 377 -30.87 22.78 -10.63
C HIS A 377 -30.81 22.64 -12.16
N GLU A 378 -30.50 23.72 -12.90
CA GLU A 378 -30.48 23.78 -14.37
C GLU A 378 -29.74 22.60 -15.03
N ASN A 379 -28.64 22.17 -14.42
CA ASN A 379 -27.73 21.15 -14.94
C ASN A 379 -27.96 19.75 -14.35
N CYS A 380 -28.85 19.59 -13.38
CA CYS A 380 -29.03 18.31 -12.68
C CYS A 380 -29.62 17.19 -13.56
N GLY A 381 -30.39 17.53 -14.59
CA GLY A 381 -30.91 16.58 -15.57
C GLY A 381 -29.90 16.18 -16.66
N LYS A 382 -28.85 17.01 -16.87
CA LYS A 382 -27.82 16.84 -17.90
C LYS A 382 -26.75 15.83 -17.50
N TYR A 383 -26.32 15.88 -16.23
CA TYR A 383 -25.25 15.04 -15.70
C TYR A 383 -25.82 13.87 -14.90
N ARG A 384 -26.45 12.92 -15.60
CA ARG A 384 -27.02 11.71 -14.99
C ARG A 384 -25.93 10.74 -14.58
N VAL A 385 -26.06 10.11 -13.41
CA VAL A 385 -25.08 9.14 -12.94
C VAL A 385 -25.60 7.73 -13.21
N PRO A 386 -24.79 6.83 -13.80
CA PRO A 386 -25.26 5.49 -14.12
C PRO A 386 -25.23 4.61 -12.86
N LEU A 387 -26.35 4.00 -12.53
CA LEU A 387 -26.53 3.09 -11.39
C LEU A 387 -26.01 1.67 -11.67
N PRO A 388 -25.74 0.86 -10.63
CA PRO A 388 -25.26 -0.52 -10.79
C PRO A 388 -26.19 -1.43 -11.59
N ASP A 389 -27.48 -1.11 -11.68
CA ASP A 389 -28.50 -1.83 -12.44
C ASP A 389 -28.57 -1.42 -13.92
N GLY A 390 -27.66 -0.53 -14.37
CA GLY A 390 -27.60 -0.04 -15.74
C GLY A 390 -28.50 1.18 -16.03
N THR A 391 -29.34 1.61 -15.08
CA THR A 391 -30.18 2.79 -15.26
C THR A 391 -29.40 4.09 -15.04
N TRP A 392 -29.93 5.21 -15.52
CA TRP A 392 -29.33 6.53 -15.35
C TRP A 392 -30.22 7.37 -14.45
N HIS A 393 -29.68 7.81 -13.32
CA HIS A 393 -30.42 8.66 -12.38
C HIS A 393 -30.00 10.12 -12.51
N SER A 394 -30.96 11.04 -12.50
CA SER A 394 -30.65 12.44 -12.25
C SER A 394 -30.01 12.52 -10.86
N TRP A 395 -28.87 13.19 -10.77
CA TRP A 395 -28.09 13.19 -9.53
C TRP A 395 -28.87 13.81 -8.35
N CYS A 396 -29.78 14.74 -8.63
CA CYS A 396 -30.56 15.43 -7.62
C CYS A 396 -31.89 14.74 -7.26
N GLY A 397 -32.44 13.87 -8.12
CA GLY A 397 -33.77 13.28 -7.94
C GLY A 397 -34.94 14.28 -7.88
N VAL A 398 -34.66 15.57 -8.07
CA VAL A 398 -35.64 16.66 -7.97
C VAL A 398 -36.47 16.71 -9.24
N ASP A 399 -37.78 16.58 -9.09
CA ASP A 399 -38.69 17.25 -10.02
C ASP A 399 -38.63 18.73 -9.65
N ALA A 400 -38.04 19.58 -10.50
CA ALA A 400 -37.79 21.00 -10.21
C ALA A 400 -39.08 21.79 -9.87
N ASN A 401 -40.23 21.15 -10.09
CA ASN A 401 -41.56 21.68 -9.86
C ASN A 401 -42.22 21.16 -8.57
N ASP A 402 -41.54 20.36 -7.75
CA ASP A 402 -42.08 19.89 -6.46
C ASP A 402 -41.85 20.95 -5.36
N PRO A 403 -42.90 21.68 -4.92
CA PRO A 403 -42.78 22.70 -3.88
C PRO A 403 -42.44 22.12 -2.50
N ASP A 404 -42.60 20.81 -2.30
CA ASP A 404 -42.30 20.10 -1.05
C ASP A 404 -40.89 19.49 -1.05
N TYR A 405 -40.09 19.69 -2.11
CA TYR A 405 -38.75 19.14 -2.19
C TYR A 405 -37.84 19.68 -1.08
N LYS A 406 -37.42 18.77 -0.19
CA LYS A 406 -36.39 19.06 0.81
C LYS A 406 -35.03 18.65 0.26
N PRO A 407 -34.06 19.56 0.15
CA PRO A 407 -32.75 19.20 -0.35
C PRO A 407 -32.12 18.11 0.50
N HIS A 408 -31.53 17.12 -0.16
CA HIS A 408 -30.70 16.08 0.46
C HIS A 408 -29.37 16.60 1.03
N LEU A 409 -29.30 17.91 1.31
CA LEU A 409 -28.21 18.57 2.00
C LEU A 409 -28.35 18.39 3.52
N PRO A 410 -27.23 18.42 4.25
CA PRO A 410 -27.26 18.53 5.70
C PRO A 410 -28.14 19.71 6.13
N HIS A 411 -29.00 19.48 7.12
CA HIS A 411 -29.98 20.45 7.63
C HIS A 411 -31.15 20.77 6.70
N GLY A 412 -31.28 20.09 5.56
CA GLY A 412 -32.45 20.22 4.67
C GLY A 412 -32.61 21.60 4.05
N LYS A 413 -31.52 22.37 3.91
CA LYS A 413 -31.51 23.70 3.30
C LYS A 413 -30.38 23.82 2.28
N PHE A 414 -30.64 24.57 1.20
CA PHE A 414 -29.60 24.99 0.27
C PHE A 414 -28.63 25.97 0.91
N LEU A 415 -27.42 26.05 0.37
CA LEU A 415 -26.44 27.06 0.74
C LEU A 415 -26.87 28.42 0.18
N ASN A 416 -26.64 29.50 0.94
CA ASN A 416 -26.98 30.84 0.47
C ASN A 416 -25.88 31.35 -0.48
N PRO A 417 -26.17 31.59 -1.78
CA PRO A 417 -25.14 32.05 -2.72
C PRO A 417 -24.69 33.49 -2.45
N ASN A 418 -25.50 34.28 -1.74
CA ASN A 418 -25.28 35.72 -1.53
C ASN A 418 -24.62 36.04 -0.19
N GLU A 419 -24.51 35.06 0.71
CA GLU A 419 -24.03 35.30 2.08
C GLU A 419 -22.89 34.34 2.46
N PRO A 420 -21.68 34.86 2.64
CA PRO A 420 -21.22 36.23 2.31
C PRO A 420 -21.15 36.55 0.79
N PRO A 421 -21.06 37.83 0.37
CA PRO A 421 -20.97 38.18 -1.05
C PRO A 421 -19.77 37.54 -1.76
N GLY A 422 -20.01 36.89 -2.90
CA GLY A 422 -18.98 36.18 -3.67
C GLY A 422 -18.64 34.79 -3.13
N TYR A 423 -19.37 34.29 -2.13
CA TYR A 423 -19.11 32.99 -1.51
C TYR A 423 -19.29 31.81 -2.45
N TYR A 424 -20.39 31.81 -3.21
CA TYR A 424 -20.66 30.79 -4.22
C TYR A 424 -19.52 30.68 -5.24
N GLU A 425 -19.07 31.83 -5.78
CA GLU A 425 -17.98 31.84 -6.74
C GLU A 425 -16.67 31.35 -6.13
N LYS A 426 -16.43 31.62 -4.84
CA LYS A 426 -15.23 31.10 -4.18
C LYS A 426 -15.26 29.58 -4.00
N VAL A 427 -16.41 29.01 -3.62
CA VAL A 427 -16.58 27.55 -3.56
C VAL A 427 -16.45 26.94 -4.96
N LYS A 428 -17.05 27.57 -5.97
CA LYS A 428 -16.97 27.15 -7.37
C LYS A 428 -15.53 27.17 -7.88
N GLU A 429 -14.77 28.22 -7.58
CA GLU A 429 -13.35 28.36 -7.90
C GLU A 429 -12.51 27.24 -7.26
N VAL A 430 -12.80 26.83 -6.03
CA VAL A 430 -12.11 25.69 -5.38
C VAL A 430 -12.31 24.41 -6.17
N PHE A 431 -13.53 24.13 -6.63
CA PHE A 431 -13.83 22.95 -7.45
C PHE A 431 -13.18 23.05 -8.84
N LEU A 432 -13.32 24.19 -9.53
CA LEU A 432 -12.73 24.43 -10.85
C LEU A 432 -11.21 24.31 -10.82
N SER A 433 -10.55 24.97 -9.87
CA SER A 433 -9.10 25.11 -9.85
C SER A 433 -8.36 23.82 -9.43
N ARG A 434 -9.04 22.90 -8.73
CA ARG A 434 -8.41 21.74 -8.10
C ARG A 434 -9.00 20.39 -8.48
N LEU A 435 -10.26 20.31 -8.92
CA LEU A 435 -10.99 19.03 -9.01
C LEU A 435 -11.67 18.79 -10.35
N ALA A 436 -12.14 19.86 -11.00
CA ALA A 436 -12.79 19.77 -12.30
C ALA A 436 -11.83 19.99 -13.49
N LYS A 437 -10.53 20.19 -13.21
CA LYS A 437 -9.50 20.28 -14.26
C LYS A 437 -9.34 18.96 -14.99
N LYS A 438 -9.26 19.02 -16.32
CA LYS A 438 -9.12 17.85 -17.19
C LYS A 438 -7.95 16.96 -16.78
N GLU A 439 -6.80 17.57 -16.50
CA GLU A 439 -5.57 16.86 -16.14
C GLU A 439 -5.69 16.15 -14.78
N VAL A 440 -6.46 16.72 -13.85
CA VAL A 440 -6.67 16.15 -12.52
C VAL A 440 -7.72 15.03 -12.55
N LEU A 441 -8.75 15.18 -13.37
CA LEU A 441 -9.78 14.16 -13.54
C LEU A 441 -9.20 12.92 -14.21
N LEU A 442 -8.47 13.08 -15.32
CA LEU A 442 -7.82 11.96 -16.02
C LEU A 442 -6.95 11.11 -15.09
N LYS A 443 -6.20 11.75 -14.19
CA LYS A 443 -5.35 11.06 -13.21
C LYS A 443 -6.12 10.30 -12.13
N GLN A 444 -7.43 10.50 -11.99
CA GLN A 444 -8.28 9.84 -11.00
C GLN A 444 -9.26 8.83 -11.61
N LEU A 445 -9.32 8.73 -12.95
CA LEU A 445 -10.18 7.80 -13.67
C LEU A 445 -9.54 6.42 -13.78
N HIS A 446 -9.39 5.78 -12.62
CA HIS A 446 -8.85 4.44 -12.50
C HIS A 446 -9.48 3.72 -11.31
N ASP A 447 -9.37 2.40 -11.30
CA ASP A 447 -9.91 1.51 -10.25
C ASP A 447 -8.91 1.25 -9.11
N THR A 448 -7.68 1.74 -9.25
CA THR A 448 -6.64 1.59 -8.21
C THR A 448 -6.83 2.60 -7.08
N ASP A 449 -6.54 2.18 -5.85
CA ASP A 449 -6.49 3.07 -4.70
C ASP A 449 -5.42 2.59 -3.70
N THR A 450 -5.00 3.49 -2.82
CA THR A 450 -4.01 3.23 -1.77
C THR A 450 -4.61 2.57 -0.53
N ASN A 451 -5.91 2.22 -0.51
CA ASN A 451 -6.51 1.61 0.70
C ASN A 451 -5.85 0.26 1.03
N ALA A 452 -5.37 -0.46 0.02
CA ALA A 452 -4.68 -1.72 0.21
C ALA A 452 -3.29 -1.53 0.86
N THR A 453 -2.57 -0.45 0.51
CA THR A 453 -1.29 -0.08 1.15
C THR A 453 -1.53 0.42 2.57
N GLU A 454 -2.55 1.26 2.81
CA GLU A 454 -2.95 1.68 4.16
C GLU A 454 -3.33 0.49 5.06
N SER A 455 -4.07 -0.48 4.50
CA SER A 455 -4.43 -1.70 5.22
C SER A 455 -3.19 -2.52 5.59
N TYR A 456 -2.19 -2.57 4.72
CA TYR A 456 -0.91 -3.21 5.02
C TYR A 456 -0.19 -2.45 6.15
N HIS A 457 -0.11 -1.12 6.11
CA HIS A 457 0.50 -0.31 7.17
C HIS A 457 -0.17 -0.53 8.51
N SER A 458 -1.50 -0.62 8.54
CA SER A 458 -2.27 -0.96 9.74
C SER A 458 -1.92 -2.36 10.26
N MET A 459 -1.79 -3.34 9.37
CA MET A 459 -1.39 -4.70 9.73
C MET A 459 0.03 -4.77 10.28
N LEU A 460 1.00 -4.14 9.62
CA LEU A 460 2.39 -4.03 10.08
C LEU A 460 2.45 -3.42 11.48
N THR A 461 1.84 -2.25 11.65
CA THR A 461 1.94 -1.48 12.90
C THR A 461 1.21 -2.12 14.07
N ARG A 462 0.07 -2.78 13.85
CA ARG A 462 -0.71 -3.42 14.91
C ARG A 462 -0.32 -4.87 15.16
N GLY A 463 0.08 -5.59 14.11
CA GLY A 463 0.33 -7.02 14.14
C GLY A 463 1.78 -7.38 14.43
N PHE A 464 2.72 -6.66 13.82
CA PHE A 464 4.12 -7.09 13.77
C PHE A 464 5.08 -6.15 14.51
N LEU A 465 4.77 -4.85 14.62
CA LEU A 465 5.60 -3.92 15.39
C LEU A 465 5.23 -3.92 16.88
N PRO A 466 6.16 -4.23 17.81
CA PRO A 466 5.90 -4.14 19.24
C PRO A 466 5.70 -2.68 19.68
N GLY A 467 4.71 -2.43 20.55
CA GLY A 467 4.39 -1.09 21.07
C GLY A 467 3.68 -0.16 20.08
N GLY A 468 3.34 -0.66 18.88
CA GLY A 468 2.71 0.15 17.84
C GLY A 468 3.68 1.17 17.23
N LYS A 469 3.16 2.31 16.80
CA LYS A 469 3.88 3.36 16.07
C LYS A 469 5.00 4.07 16.86
N ALA A 470 5.07 3.91 18.19
CA ALA A 470 5.80 4.83 19.05
C ALA A 470 7.15 4.31 19.62
N GLN A 471 7.55 3.05 19.38
CA GLN A 471 8.65 2.43 20.16
C GLN A 471 9.66 1.60 19.34
N GLN A 472 10.15 2.14 18.22
CA GLN A 472 11.26 1.52 17.48
C GLN A 472 12.58 2.23 17.82
N ASN A 473 13.13 1.97 19.01
CA ASN A 473 14.39 2.54 19.49
C ASN A 473 15.62 1.75 18.98
N GLY A 474 15.89 1.80 17.67
CA GLY A 474 17.22 1.46 17.14
C GLY A 474 17.52 -0.02 16.84
N GLN A 475 16.54 -0.92 16.87
CA GLN A 475 16.71 -2.31 16.42
C GLN A 475 16.26 -2.47 14.96
N SER A 476 17.07 -1.97 14.03
CA SER A 476 16.76 -1.91 12.59
C SER A 476 16.45 -3.26 11.94
N GLY A 477 17.06 -4.36 12.41
CA GLY A 477 16.72 -5.72 11.97
C GLY A 477 15.31 -6.17 12.36
N VAL A 478 14.79 -5.77 13.54
CA VAL A 478 13.41 -6.08 13.96
C VAL A 478 12.42 -5.41 12.99
N TYR A 479 12.66 -4.14 12.66
CA TYR A 479 11.80 -3.40 11.76
C TYR A 479 11.76 -4.05 10.37
N PHE A 480 12.93 -4.43 9.85
CA PHE A 480 13.05 -5.13 8.58
C PHE A 480 12.31 -6.48 8.58
N TRP A 481 12.58 -7.36 9.54
CA TRP A 481 11.91 -8.67 9.57
C TRP A 481 10.42 -8.56 9.87
N ALA A 482 9.96 -7.54 10.62
CA ALA A 482 8.54 -7.27 10.78
C ALA A 482 7.86 -6.95 9.45
N HIS A 483 8.54 -6.20 8.56
CA HIS A 483 8.08 -6.01 7.18
C HIS A 483 8.04 -7.33 6.40
N CYS A 484 9.08 -8.17 6.48
CA CYS A 484 9.10 -9.49 5.84
C CYS A 484 7.92 -10.36 6.29
N HIS A 485 7.67 -10.46 7.60
CA HIS A 485 6.52 -11.17 8.15
C HIS A 485 5.18 -10.60 7.65
N ALA A 486 5.07 -9.27 7.63
CA ALA A 486 3.86 -8.60 7.13
C ALA A 486 3.66 -8.87 5.63
N ILE A 487 4.73 -8.95 4.84
CA ILE A 487 4.68 -9.27 3.41
C ILE A 487 4.18 -10.70 3.21
N CYS A 488 4.80 -11.70 3.84
CA CYS A 488 4.33 -13.08 3.77
C CYS A 488 2.87 -13.19 4.22
N SER A 489 2.50 -12.49 5.31
CA SER A 489 1.11 -12.51 5.78
C SER A 489 0.12 -11.84 4.82
N LYS A 490 0.56 -10.85 4.03
CA LYS A 490 -0.26 -10.14 3.04
C LYS A 490 -0.44 -10.97 1.78
N ASN A 491 0.64 -11.59 1.30
CA ASN A 491 0.69 -12.28 0.02
C ASN A 491 0.21 -13.75 0.10
N ASP A 492 0.64 -14.46 1.14
CA ASP A 492 0.42 -15.91 1.32
C ASP A 492 -0.58 -16.21 2.46
N GLY A 493 -1.10 -15.18 3.13
CA GLY A 493 -2.13 -15.35 4.15
C GLY A 493 -1.60 -15.89 5.47
N THR A 494 -2.27 -16.87 6.08
CA THR A 494 -1.80 -17.53 7.31
C THR A 494 -0.90 -18.72 7.04
N ALA A 495 -1.01 -19.32 5.84
CA ALA A 495 -0.30 -20.53 5.44
C ALA A 495 1.24 -20.39 5.50
N TYR A 496 1.78 -19.18 5.33
CA TYR A 496 3.23 -18.94 5.41
C TYR A 496 3.83 -19.37 6.75
N ARG A 497 3.05 -19.44 7.84
CA ARG A 497 3.55 -19.88 9.14
C ARG A 497 3.98 -21.34 9.13
N ARG A 498 3.26 -22.17 8.38
CA ARG A 498 3.58 -23.59 8.23
C ARG A 498 4.84 -23.77 7.39
N ASP A 499 4.96 -23.03 6.28
CA ASP A 499 6.17 -23.00 5.45
C ASP A 499 7.39 -22.53 6.27
N LEU A 500 7.20 -21.51 7.13
CA LEU A 500 8.25 -21.06 8.03
C LEU A 500 8.68 -22.17 9.01
N CYS A 501 7.73 -22.91 9.60
CA CYS A 501 8.06 -24.04 10.48
C CYS A 501 8.87 -25.09 9.72
N ALA A 502 8.40 -25.50 8.54
CA ALA A 502 9.07 -26.49 7.70
C ALA A 502 10.50 -26.08 7.35
N ARG A 503 10.72 -24.83 6.92
CA ARG A 503 12.07 -24.30 6.60
C ARG A 503 12.99 -24.18 7.81
N LEU A 504 12.43 -24.09 9.01
CA LEU A 504 13.19 -24.11 10.25
C LEU A 504 13.49 -25.53 10.75
N GLY A 505 12.96 -26.57 10.09
CA GLY A 505 13.02 -27.95 10.55
C GLY A 505 12.17 -28.18 11.80
N ILE A 506 11.06 -27.46 11.92
CA ILE A 506 10.10 -27.55 13.02
C ILE A 506 8.81 -28.12 12.47
N ASP A 507 8.37 -29.26 13.02
CA ASP A 507 7.06 -29.80 12.69
C ASP A 507 5.97 -28.86 13.23
N PRO A 508 5.10 -28.32 12.37
CA PRO A 508 3.99 -27.50 12.84
C PRO A 508 3.01 -28.38 13.62
N PRO A 509 2.58 -27.97 14.83
CA PRO A 509 1.60 -28.75 15.59
C PRO A 509 0.22 -28.70 14.91
N ASP A 510 -0.59 -29.75 15.06
CA ASP A 510 -1.96 -29.84 14.47
C ASP A 510 -2.82 -28.62 14.79
N SER A 511 -2.72 -28.12 16.02
CA SER A 511 -3.39 -26.89 16.46
C SER A 511 -3.12 -25.65 15.59
N MET A 512 -1.98 -25.59 14.89
CA MET A 512 -1.63 -24.52 13.96
C MET A 512 -2.45 -24.63 12.67
N TYR A 513 -2.69 -25.84 12.17
CA TYR A 513 -3.56 -26.09 11.02
C TYR A 513 -4.98 -25.62 11.33
N ASP A 514 -5.52 -26.02 12.48
CA ASP A 514 -6.84 -25.58 12.94
C ASP A 514 -6.94 -24.07 13.13
N LEU A 515 -5.87 -23.45 13.66
CA LEU A 515 -5.82 -22.00 13.84
C LEU A 515 -5.80 -21.29 12.48
N ASP A 516 -4.96 -21.73 11.55
CA ASP A 516 -4.83 -21.11 10.24
C ASP A 516 -6.13 -21.24 9.44
N GLU A 517 -6.79 -22.40 9.49
CA GLU A 517 -8.10 -22.60 8.87
C GLU A 517 -9.16 -21.69 9.50
N ARG A 518 -9.25 -21.63 10.83
CA ARG A 518 -10.19 -20.73 11.53
C ARG A 518 -9.96 -19.27 11.17
N LEU A 519 -8.70 -18.83 11.09
CA LEU A 519 -8.34 -17.47 10.72
C LEU A 519 -8.69 -17.18 9.25
N GLN A 520 -8.48 -18.15 8.35
CA GLN A 520 -8.83 -18.03 6.94
C GLN A 520 -10.35 -17.93 6.75
N ARG A 521 -11.12 -18.86 7.33
CA ARG A 521 -12.60 -18.82 7.34
C ARG A 521 -13.12 -17.50 7.91
N ARG A 522 -12.51 -16.99 9.00
CA ARG A 522 -12.87 -15.67 9.57
C ARG A 522 -12.54 -14.53 8.61
N ARG A 523 -11.41 -14.57 7.90
CA ARG A 523 -11.04 -13.56 6.90
C ARG A 523 -12.04 -13.55 5.74
N GLU A 524 -12.38 -14.71 5.20
CA GLU A 524 -13.35 -14.88 4.12
C GLU A 524 -14.75 -14.40 4.56
N LYS A 525 -15.22 -14.84 5.72
CA LYS A 525 -16.49 -14.38 6.30
C LYS A 525 -16.51 -12.87 6.50
N ASN A 526 -15.43 -12.28 7.01
CA ASN A 526 -15.31 -10.84 7.18
C ASN A 526 -15.25 -10.10 5.84
N ALA A 527 -14.58 -10.65 4.82
CA ALA A 527 -14.51 -10.08 3.49
C ALA A 527 -15.89 -10.10 2.82
N ALA A 528 -16.60 -11.23 2.89
CA ALA A 528 -17.98 -11.37 2.42
C ALA A 528 -18.92 -10.41 3.16
N PHE A 529 -18.88 -10.39 4.50
CA PHE A 529 -19.67 -9.47 5.31
C PHE A 529 -19.41 -8.01 4.94
N ARG A 530 -18.14 -7.60 4.75
CA ARG A 530 -17.79 -6.23 4.34
C ARG A 530 -18.39 -5.80 3.01
N ARG A 531 -18.86 -6.71 2.15
CA ARG A 531 -19.55 -6.37 0.90
C ARG A 531 -21.05 -6.09 1.10
N THR A 532 -21.64 -6.62 2.17
CA THR A 532 -23.08 -6.48 2.48
C THR A 532 -23.50 -5.04 2.78
N HIS A 533 -24.78 -4.74 2.55
CA HIS A 533 -25.38 -3.45 2.90
C HIS A 533 -25.30 -3.18 4.41
N ASP A 534 -25.50 -4.20 5.25
CA ASP A 534 -25.45 -4.07 6.71
C ASP A 534 -24.07 -3.70 7.21
N ALA A 535 -23.01 -4.29 6.66
CA ALA A 535 -21.65 -3.87 7.01
C ALA A 535 -21.34 -2.43 6.56
N LYS A 536 -21.93 -1.96 5.46
CA LYS A 536 -21.84 -0.55 5.04
C LYS A 536 -22.64 0.36 5.98
N LYS A 537 -23.83 -0.05 6.41
CA LYS A 537 -24.67 0.66 7.39
C LYS A 537 -23.97 0.74 8.77
N LYS A 538 -23.48 -0.38 9.29
CA LYS A 538 -22.71 -0.44 10.55
C LYS A 538 -21.48 0.47 10.51
N ARG A 539 -20.70 0.45 9.42
CA ARG A 539 -19.56 1.37 9.27
C ARG A 539 -19.95 2.85 9.25
N ARG A 540 -21.13 3.20 8.72
CA ARG A 540 -21.65 4.56 8.78
C ARG A 540 -21.96 4.94 10.23
N LEU A 541 -22.74 4.12 10.92
CA LEU A 541 -23.07 4.33 12.33
C LEU A 541 -21.81 4.43 13.21
N ASP A 542 -20.86 3.49 13.06
CA ASP A 542 -19.61 3.50 13.83
C ASP A 542 -18.76 4.76 13.58
N ARG A 543 -18.85 5.35 12.38
CA ARG A 543 -18.15 6.60 12.05
C ARG A 543 -18.82 7.78 12.73
N ASP A 544 -20.15 7.82 12.72
CA ASP A 544 -20.93 8.88 13.33
C ASP A 544 -20.67 8.89 14.85
N HIS A 545 -20.71 7.72 15.52
CA HIS A 545 -20.37 7.57 16.94
C HIS A 545 -18.90 7.90 17.28
N ARG A 546 -17.97 7.79 16.33
CA ARG A 546 -16.58 8.23 16.54
C ARG A 546 -16.43 9.74 16.39
N GLY A 547 -17.27 10.38 15.57
CA GLY A 547 -17.39 11.82 15.51
C GLY A 547 -17.73 12.38 16.88
N ASP A 548 -18.76 11.80 17.51
CA ASP A 548 -19.26 12.23 18.82
C ASP A 548 -18.22 12.02 19.94
N ARG A 549 -17.58 10.84 20.00
CA ARG A 549 -16.51 10.57 20.98
C ARG A 549 -15.28 11.46 20.82
N ASN A 550 -14.94 11.90 19.61
CA ASN A 550 -13.85 12.85 19.40
C ASN A 550 -14.24 14.29 19.79
N VAL A 551 -15.53 14.60 19.87
CA VAL A 551 -16.01 15.87 20.43
C VAL A 551 -15.91 15.82 21.95
N GLU A 552 -16.34 14.73 22.59
CA GLU A 552 -16.17 14.52 24.04
C GLU A 552 -14.71 14.47 24.47
N ALA A 553 -13.85 13.69 23.80
CA ALA A 553 -12.43 13.61 24.13
C ALA A 553 -11.65 14.92 23.89
N ARG A 554 -12.21 15.86 23.11
CA ARG A 554 -11.66 17.22 22.97
C ARG A 554 -11.94 18.10 24.19
N PHE A 555 -13.01 17.83 24.94
CA PHE A 555 -13.24 18.48 26.24
C PHE A 555 -12.27 17.96 27.29
N ASP A 556 -11.91 16.67 27.25
CA ASP A 556 -10.97 16.09 28.21
C ASP A 556 -9.52 16.50 27.97
N TYR A 557 -9.08 16.63 26.70
CA TYR A 557 -7.71 17.10 26.39
C TYR A 557 -7.51 18.60 26.66
N ALA A 558 -8.58 19.40 26.67
CA ALA A 558 -8.51 20.83 26.93
C ALA A 558 -8.61 21.18 28.43
N THR A 559 -9.15 20.29 29.26
CA THR A 559 -9.35 20.53 30.70
C THR A 559 -8.18 20.07 31.57
N GLY A 560 -7.18 19.39 31.01
CA GLY A 560 -5.94 19.08 31.73
C GLY A 560 -6.13 18.24 33.00
N VAL A 561 -7.25 17.53 33.13
CA VAL A 561 -7.46 16.64 34.27
C VAL A 561 -6.82 15.29 33.92
N GLY A 562 -5.55 15.16 34.30
CA GLY A 562 -4.88 13.87 34.32
C GLY A 562 -5.63 12.94 35.27
N PHE A 563 -6.14 11.83 34.76
CA PHE A 563 -6.48 10.70 35.63
C PHE A 563 -5.17 10.14 36.18
N ASP A 564 -4.86 10.49 37.43
CA ASP A 564 -3.89 9.77 38.24
C ASP A 564 -4.40 8.35 38.44
N HIS A 565 -3.89 7.45 37.62
CA HIS A 565 -3.91 6.03 37.92
C HIS A 565 -2.70 5.73 38.79
N ASP A 566 -2.81 5.97 40.10
CA ASP A 566 -1.95 5.26 41.03
C ASP A 566 -2.59 4.96 42.39
N SER A 567 -2.23 3.77 42.88
CA SER A 567 -2.39 3.23 44.23
C SER A 567 -3.79 2.81 44.73
N ARG A 568 -4.03 1.50 44.61
CA ARG A 568 -4.57 0.74 45.74
C ARG A 568 -3.59 0.87 46.91
N GLY A 569 -4.01 1.53 47.98
CA GLY A 569 -3.29 1.58 49.24
C GLY A 569 -4.31 1.55 50.37
N GLN A 570 -4.48 0.38 50.98
CA GLN A 570 -5.17 0.22 52.25
C GLN A 570 -4.58 1.19 53.27
N VAL A 571 -5.41 1.99 53.93
CA VAL A 571 -5.04 2.64 55.18
C VAL A 571 -5.77 1.92 56.29
N LEU A 572 -4.96 1.25 57.10
CA LEU A 572 -5.31 0.61 58.35
C LEU A 572 -5.78 1.65 59.36
N ASP A 573 -6.81 1.24 60.07
CA ASP A 573 -7.32 1.82 61.29
C ASP A 573 -6.23 1.83 62.38
N HIS A 574 -5.93 3.00 62.95
CA HIS A 574 -5.32 3.11 64.27
C HIS A 574 -5.78 4.39 65.00
N SER A 575 -6.60 4.12 66.01
CA SER A 575 -6.89 4.90 67.21
C SER A 575 -5.72 5.68 67.83
N SER A 576 -5.97 6.94 68.17
CA SER A 576 -5.59 7.70 69.39
C SER A 576 -5.84 9.18 69.08
N GLY A 577 -6.56 10.00 69.85
CA GLY A 577 -6.71 10.06 71.30
C GLY A 577 -6.14 11.40 71.76
N ALA A 578 -6.97 12.46 71.74
CA ALA A 578 -6.97 13.65 72.60
C ALA A 578 -8.15 14.54 72.21
#